data_AF-A0A0F2BQQ6-F1
#
_entry.id   AF-A0A0F2BQQ6-F1
#
_cell.length_a   1.000
_cell.length_b   1.000
_cell.length_c   1.000
_cell.angle_alpha   90.00
_cell.angle_beta   90.00
_cell.angle_gamma   90.00
#
_symmetry.space_group_name_H-M   'P 1'
#
loop_
_entity.id
_entity.type
_entity.pdbx_description
1 polymer ?
#
loop_
_entity_poly.entity_id
_entity_poly.type
_entity_poly.pdbx_seq_one_letter_code
_entity_poly.pdbx_strand_id
1 'polypeptide(L)'
;MNKDNLVSCDDLAGSKKYRFFKPINKGAFYELDIEKIQEDQKYDGYYVYETNRTDLSVKEVINLYSKQWQIESNFKTLKGKLSLRPMYLSTWNHIVGYICLCFISLVFLNYIIYILNSKLGLTGKSKITEHKVINVIKEVKEIEVFVNKQKIETIQVYNDELQESWQTYQILLELLTKEKVT
;
A
#
# COMPACT_ATOMS: atom_id res chain seq x y z
N MET A 1 -3.89 -38.71 4.47
CA MET A 1 -3.07 -39.48 5.45
C MET A 1 -3.40 -40.94 5.27
N ASN A 2 -2.41 -41.75 4.92
CA ASN A 2 -2.57 -43.22 4.84
C ASN A 2 -2.56 -43.82 6.25
N LYS A 3 -2.86 -45.13 6.38
CA LYS A 3 -2.86 -45.88 7.65
C LYS A 3 -1.55 -45.78 8.45
N ASP A 4 -0.45 -45.36 7.80
CA ASP A 4 0.88 -45.18 8.38
C ASP A 4 1.22 -43.72 8.72
N ASN A 5 0.23 -42.79 8.78
CA ASN A 5 0.42 -41.35 9.01
C ASN A 5 1.30 -40.61 7.97
N LEU A 6 1.58 -41.24 6.83
CA LEU A 6 2.37 -40.67 5.73
C LEU A 6 1.51 -39.82 4.78
N VAL A 7 2.13 -38.79 4.20
CA VAL A 7 1.56 -37.89 3.19
C VAL A 7 2.43 -37.91 1.93
N SER A 8 1.80 -37.99 0.75
CA SER A 8 2.49 -37.95 -0.54
C SER A 8 2.94 -36.53 -0.90
N CYS A 9 3.97 -36.39 -1.74
CA CYS A 9 4.41 -35.11 -2.28
C CYS A 9 3.28 -34.36 -3.02
N ASP A 10 2.45 -35.08 -3.79
CA ASP A 10 1.36 -34.47 -4.56
C ASP A 10 0.24 -33.90 -3.66
N ASP A 11 0.02 -34.51 -2.49
CA ASP A 11 -0.95 -34.01 -1.50
C ASP A 11 -0.43 -32.75 -0.76
N LEU A 12 0.90 -32.59 -0.71
CA LEU A 12 1.57 -31.44 -0.11
C LEU A 12 1.73 -30.28 -1.10
N ALA A 13 1.91 -30.59 -2.39
CA ALA A 13 2.09 -29.63 -3.46
C ALA A 13 0.86 -28.71 -3.59
N GLY A 14 1.03 -27.42 -3.29
CA GLY A 14 -0.01 -26.39 -3.39
C GLY A 14 -0.64 -25.97 -2.06
N SER A 15 -0.33 -26.64 -0.95
CA SER A 15 -0.75 -26.19 0.39
C SER A 15 0.41 -25.51 1.13
N LYS A 16 0.18 -24.39 1.84
CA LYS A 16 1.19 -23.76 2.72
C LYS A 16 1.60 -24.64 3.92
N LYS A 17 1.04 -25.85 4.03
CA LYS A 17 1.20 -26.74 5.19
C LYS A 17 2.53 -27.49 5.21
N TYR A 18 3.33 -27.41 4.14
CA TYR A 18 4.64 -28.06 4.04
C TYR A 18 5.63 -27.69 5.16
N ARG A 19 5.43 -26.57 5.88
CA ARG A 19 6.30 -26.13 6.99
C ARG A 19 6.40 -27.18 8.11
N PHE A 20 5.35 -27.96 8.37
CA PHE A 20 5.25 -28.92 9.49
C PHE A 20 5.45 -30.37 9.05
N PHE A 21 6.04 -30.60 7.88
CA PHE A 21 6.29 -31.95 7.38
C PHE A 21 7.78 -32.13 7.08
N LYS A 22 8.32 -33.30 7.44
CA LYS A 22 9.70 -33.69 7.16
C LYS A 22 9.76 -34.90 6.23
N PRO A 23 10.71 -34.94 5.27
CA PRO A 23 10.81 -36.04 4.32
C PRO A 23 11.45 -37.28 4.98
N ILE A 24 10.87 -38.46 4.76
CA ILE A 24 11.39 -39.74 5.31
C ILE A 24 12.32 -40.45 4.33
N ASN A 25 12.10 -40.31 3.01
CA ASN A 25 12.91 -40.98 1.98
C ASN A 25 12.87 -40.24 0.63
N LYS A 26 14.04 -39.79 0.14
CA LYS A 26 14.28 -39.21 -1.21
C LYS A 26 13.17 -38.30 -1.77
N GLY A 27 12.43 -37.59 -0.91
CA GLY A 27 11.37 -36.64 -1.28
C GLY A 27 10.01 -37.23 -1.70
N ALA A 28 9.81 -38.55 -1.62
CA ALA A 28 8.56 -39.18 -2.06
C ALA A 28 7.45 -39.17 -1.00
N PHE A 29 7.82 -39.34 0.27
CA PHE A 29 6.88 -39.39 1.40
C PHE A 29 7.31 -38.46 2.53
N TYR A 30 6.32 -37.86 3.18
CA TYR A 30 6.47 -36.92 4.27
C TYR A 30 5.71 -37.40 5.51
N GLU A 31 6.29 -37.16 6.67
CA GLU A 31 5.63 -37.30 7.97
C GLU A 31 5.47 -35.96 8.67
N LEU A 32 4.53 -35.91 9.61
CA LEU A 32 4.30 -34.74 10.45
C LEU A 32 5.49 -34.55 11.39
N ASP A 33 6.05 -33.34 11.40
CA ASP A 33 7.14 -32.96 12.28
C ASP A 33 6.59 -32.51 13.65
N ILE A 34 6.41 -33.47 14.55
CA ILE A 34 5.84 -33.25 15.89
C ILE A 34 6.70 -32.29 16.71
N GLU A 35 8.02 -32.39 16.61
CA GLU A 35 8.96 -31.54 17.36
C GLU A 35 8.79 -30.08 16.97
N LYS A 36 8.72 -29.82 15.65
CA LYS A 36 8.48 -28.48 15.13
C LYS A 36 7.13 -27.91 15.50
N ILE A 37 6.09 -28.75 15.54
CA ILE A 37 4.75 -28.33 16.00
C ILE A 37 4.78 -27.95 17.49
N GLN A 38 5.42 -28.76 18.33
CA GLN A 38 5.56 -28.45 19.75
C GLN A 38 6.39 -27.19 20.01
N GLU A 39 7.38 -26.92 19.16
CA GLU A 39 8.15 -25.67 19.21
C GLU A 39 7.30 -24.46 18.81
N ASP A 40 6.58 -24.52 17.68
CA ASP A 40 5.70 -23.45 17.19
C ASP A 40 4.59 -23.14 18.21
N GLN A 41 4.04 -24.17 18.86
CA GLN A 41 3.02 -24.05 19.92
C GLN A 41 3.48 -23.21 21.11
N LYS A 42 4.78 -23.14 21.42
CA LYS A 42 5.30 -22.28 22.50
C LYS A 42 5.08 -20.79 22.22
N TYR A 43 4.92 -20.44 20.95
CA TYR A 43 4.77 -19.07 20.48
C TYR A 43 3.30 -18.73 20.15
N ASP A 44 2.34 -19.62 20.45
CA ASP A 44 0.92 -19.34 20.27
C ASP A 44 0.52 -18.07 21.03
N GLY A 45 -0.08 -17.11 20.32
CA GLY A 45 -0.45 -15.79 20.86
C GLY A 45 0.65 -14.73 20.83
N TYR A 46 1.87 -15.09 20.42
CA TYR A 46 2.96 -14.14 20.20
C TYR A 46 3.14 -13.81 18.72
N TYR A 47 3.50 -12.55 18.43
CA TYR A 47 3.90 -12.14 17.09
C TYR A 47 5.42 -12.20 16.97
N VAL A 48 5.94 -13.27 16.39
CA VAL A 48 7.38 -13.54 16.32
C VAL A 48 7.98 -12.99 15.03
N TYR A 49 9.09 -12.26 15.15
CA TYR A 49 9.90 -11.83 14.02
C TYR A 49 11.08 -12.77 13.82
N GLU A 50 11.07 -13.52 12.72
CA GLU A 50 12.23 -14.27 12.23
C GLU A 50 12.98 -13.43 11.18
N THR A 51 14.27 -13.19 11.38
CA THR A 51 15.10 -12.44 10.44
C THR A 51 16.50 -13.02 10.33
N ASN A 52 17.07 -12.98 9.12
CA ASN A 52 18.48 -13.33 8.87
C ASN A 52 19.42 -12.13 9.04
N ARG A 53 18.89 -10.95 9.39
CA ARG A 53 19.67 -9.73 9.64
C ARG A 53 20.22 -9.77 11.07
N THR A 54 21.49 -10.11 11.19
CA THR A 54 22.23 -10.14 12.48
C THR A 54 22.87 -8.80 12.81
N ASP A 55 22.85 -7.84 11.89
CA ASP A 55 23.42 -6.51 12.02
C ASP A 55 22.50 -5.50 12.71
N LEU A 56 21.22 -5.84 12.89
CA LEU A 56 20.20 -4.94 13.45
C LEU A 56 19.90 -5.27 14.91
N SER A 57 19.68 -4.23 15.72
CA SER A 57 19.13 -4.40 17.06
C SER A 57 17.66 -4.84 17.01
N VAL A 58 17.19 -5.48 18.08
CA VAL A 58 15.78 -5.92 18.22
C VAL A 58 14.81 -4.76 17.96
N LYS A 59 15.12 -3.56 18.46
CA LYS A 59 14.27 -2.38 18.27
C LYS A 59 14.22 -1.93 16.81
N GLU A 60 15.33 -2.03 16.09
CA GLU A 60 15.39 -1.71 14.66
C GLU A 60 14.63 -2.72 13.82
N VAL A 61 14.73 -4.02 14.15
CA VAL A 61 13.95 -5.08 13.52
C VAL A 61 12.46 -4.79 13.69
N ILE A 62 11.99 -4.56 14.91
CA ILE A 62 10.58 -4.24 15.18
C ILE A 62 10.14 -3.01 14.38
N ASN A 63 10.93 -1.94 14.38
CA ASN A 63 10.60 -0.70 13.66
C ASN A 63 10.62 -0.85 12.12
N LEU A 64 11.44 -1.75 11.59
CA LEU A 64 11.48 -2.04 10.15
C LEU A 64 10.22 -2.82 9.74
N TYR A 65 9.93 -3.91 10.46
CA TYR A 65 8.77 -4.73 10.18
C TYR A 65 7.45 -4.01 10.49
N SER A 66 7.41 -3.11 11.47
CA SER A 66 6.23 -2.28 11.73
C SER A 66 5.90 -1.32 10.59
N LYS A 67 6.75 -1.19 9.56
CA LYS A 67 6.48 -0.40 8.35
C LYS A 67 5.94 -1.24 7.20
N GLN A 68 5.80 -2.57 7.35
CA GLN A 68 5.28 -3.45 6.30
C GLN A 68 3.87 -3.05 5.82
N TRP A 69 3.02 -2.53 6.72
CA TRP A 69 1.69 -2.03 6.35
C TRP A 69 1.75 -0.92 5.28
N GLN A 70 2.86 -0.19 5.15
CA GLN A 70 3.02 0.84 4.12
C GLN A 70 2.98 0.22 2.73
N ILE A 71 3.58 -0.97 2.55
CA ILE A 71 3.54 -1.71 1.30
C ILE A 71 2.09 -2.13 0.99
N GLU A 72 1.37 -2.61 1.98
CA GLU A 72 -0.05 -2.98 1.82
C GLU A 72 -0.91 -1.77 1.44
N SER A 73 -0.71 -0.63 2.11
CA SER A 73 -1.35 0.65 1.78
C SER A 73 -1.09 1.05 0.32
N ASN A 74 0.17 0.98 -0.11
CA ASN A 74 0.57 1.29 -1.48
C ASN A 74 -0.11 0.36 -2.49
N PHE A 75 -0.20 -0.94 -2.20
CA PHE A 75 -0.94 -1.88 -3.06
C PHE A 75 -2.45 -1.59 -3.09
N LYS A 76 -3.04 -1.14 -1.99
CA LYS A 76 -4.45 -0.75 -1.93
C LYS A 76 -4.70 0.50 -2.79
N THR A 77 -3.83 1.51 -2.70
CA THR A 77 -3.88 2.72 -3.53
C THR A 77 -3.68 2.39 -5.00
N LEU A 78 -2.70 1.55 -5.33
CA LEU A 78 -2.42 1.11 -6.69
C LEU A 78 -3.64 0.40 -7.32
N LYS A 79 -4.22 -0.56 -6.59
CA LYS A 79 -5.37 -1.35 -7.07
C LYS A 79 -6.66 -0.53 -7.20
N GLY A 80 -6.91 0.40 -6.27
CA GLY A 80 -8.16 1.15 -6.21
C GLY A 80 -8.06 2.56 -6.78
N LYS A 81 -7.26 3.43 -6.16
CA LYS A 81 -7.24 4.86 -6.49
C LYS A 81 -6.55 5.16 -7.83
N LEU A 82 -5.56 4.34 -8.21
CA LEU A 82 -4.87 4.41 -9.50
C LEU A 82 -5.43 3.42 -10.54
N SER A 83 -6.60 2.85 -10.24
CA SER A 83 -7.40 2.04 -11.16
C SER A 83 -6.73 0.82 -11.78
N LEU A 84 -5.63 0.29 -11.20
CA LEU A 84 -4.99 -0.93 -11.71
C LEU A 84 -6.01 -2.09 -11.88
N ARG A 85 -7.11 -2.07 -11.12
CA ARG A 85 -8.27 -2.92 -11.34
C ARG A 85 -9.53 -2.06 -11.52
N PRO A 86 -10.41 -2.37 -12.49
CA PRO A 86 -10.33 -3.46 -13.48
C PRO A 86 -9.39 -3.13 -14.66
N MET A 87 -8.70 -4.17 -15.19
CA MET A 87 -7.81 -4.04 -16.35
C MET A 87 -8.46 -4.65 -17.59
N TYR A 88 -8.98 -3.80 -18.47
CA TYR A 88 -9.65 -4.20 -19.72
C TYR A 88 -8.70 -4.14 -20.92
N LEU A 89 -7.58 -4.86 -20.85
CA LEU A 89 -6.54 -4.86 -21.88
C LEU A 89 -6.26 -6.29 -22.34
N SER A 90 -6.15 -6.49 -23.66
CA SER A 90 -6.05 -7.84 -24.25
C SER A 90 -4.63 -8.27 -24.62
N THR A 91 -3.70 -7.33 -24.83
CA THR A 91 -2.32 -7.65 -25.22
C THR A 91 -1.37 -7.50 -24.05
N TRP A 92 -0.35 -8.36 -24.02
CA TRP A 92 0.67 -8.35 -22.96
C TRP A 92 1.38 -6.99 -22.85
N ASN A 93 1.73 -6.38 -23.97
CA ASN A 93 2.41 -5.08 -23.98
C ASN A 93 1.56 -3.96 -23.37
N HIS A 94 0.24 -3.95 -23.64
CA HIS A 94 -0.64 -2.96 -23.01
C HIS A 94 -0.81 -3.23 -21.51
N ILE A 95 -0.93 -4.49 -21.10
CA ILE A 95 -1.00 -4.87 -19.68
C ILE A 95 0.23 -4.38 -18.93
N VAL A 96 1.42 -4.67 -19.44
CA VAL A 96 2.70 -4.24 -18.85
C VAL A 96 2.78 -2.71 -18.83
N GLY A 97 2.47 -2.04 -19.95
CA GLY A 97 2.48 -0.58 -20.02
C GLY A 97 1.54 0.08 -19.01
N TYR A 98 0.34 -0.47 -18.84
CA TYR A 98 -0.63 0.03 -17.87
C TYR A 98 -0.17 -0.15 -16.42
N ILE A 99 0.36 -1.33 -16.08
CA ILE A 99 0.94 -1.59 -14.76
C ILE A 99 2.09 -0.62 -14.46
N CYS A 100 2.99 -0.42 -15.44
CA CYS A 100 4.10 0.52 -15.32
C CYS A 100 3.61 1.96 -15.09
N LEU A 101 2.60 2.41 -15.84
CA LEU A 101 2.03 3.74 -15.69
C LEU A 101 1.44 3.93 -14.28
N CYS A 102 0.61 2.99 -13.82
CA CYS A 102 0.04 3.03 -12.47
C CYS A 102 1.13 3.05 -11.39
N PHE A 103 2.21 2.25 -11.57
CA PHE A 103 3.34 2.24 -10.64
C PHE A 103 4.08 3.58 -10.61
N ILE A 104 4.35 4.18 -11.77
CA ILE A 104 4.98 5.50 -11.86
C ILE A 104 4.10 6.54 -11.16
N SER A 105 2.79 6.55 -11.42
CA SER A 105 1.85 7.45 -10.74
C SER A 105 1.87 7.28 -9.21
N LEU A 106 1.99 6.05 -8.71
CA LEU A 106 2.11 5.79 -7.27
C LEU A 106 3.40 6.38 -6.68
N VAL A 107 4.52 6.25 -7.38
CA VAL A 107 5.81 6.82 -6.96
C VAL A 107 5.71 8.34 -6.93
N PHE A 108 5.16 8.96 -7.97
CA PHE A 108 4.95 10.41 -8.02
C PHE A 108 4.05 10.90 -6.88
N LEU A 109 2.92 10.22 -6.64
CA LEU A 109 2.01 10.56 -5.54
C LEU A 109 2.72 10.53 -4.19
N ASN A 110 3.46 9.46 -3.92
CA ASN A 110 4.22 9.31 -2.67
C ASN A 110 5.32 10.36 -2.53
N TYR A 111 6.00 10.70 -3.62
CA TYR A 111 7.05 11.71 -3.62
C TYR A 111 6.48 13.11 -3.35
N ILE A 112 5.35 13.47 -3.96
CA ILE A 112 4.65 14.73 -3.69
C ILE A 112 4.25 14.81 -2.21
N ILE A 113 3.66 13.75 -1.66
CA ILE A 113 3.27 13.69 -0.26
C ILE A 113 4.47 13.83 0.68
N TYR A 114 5.60 13.20 0.33
CA TYR A 114 6.85 13.34 1.07
C TYR A 114 7.32 14.80 1.09
N ILE A 115 7.37 15.46 -0.08
CA ILE A 115 7.76 16.87 -0.18
C ILE A 115 6.83 17.76 0.63
N LEU A 116 5.51 17.59 0.46
CA LEU A 116 4.50 18.40 1.15
C LEU A 116 4.63 18.30 2.68
N ASN A 117 4.72 17.08 3.21
CA ASN A 117 4.87 16.89 4.65
C ASN A 117 6.22 17.40 5.16
N SER A 118 7.29 17.27 4.37
CA SER A 118 8.62 17.78 4.73
C SER A 118 8.63 19.31 4.81
N LYS A 119 8.10 20.00 3.78
CA LYS A 119 8.07 21.47 3.73
C LYS A 119 7.13 22.09 4.78
N LEU A 120 6.01 21.44 5.07
CA LEU A 120 5.06 21.90 6.09
C LEU A 120 5.43 21.46 7.52
N GLY A 121 6.47 20.64 7.70
CA GLY A 121 6.86 20.10 9.01
C GLY A 121 5.79 19.21 9.65
N LEU A 122 4.89 18.61 8.86
CA LEU A 122 3.76 17.84 9.37
C LEU A 122 4.19 16.45 9.83
N THR A 123 3.83 16.09 11.06
CA THR A 123 4.22 14.82 11.69
C THR A 123 3.03 14.15 12.38
N GLY A 124 3.10 12.81 12.52
CA GLY A 124 2.05 12.03 13.15
C GLY A 124 0.69 12.17 12.46
N LYS A 125 -0.34 12.54 13.24
CA LYS A 125 -1.74 12.63 12.78
C LYS A 125 -2.03 13.81 11.85
N SER A 126 -1.18 14.84 11.85
CA SER A 126 -1.38 16.02 10.99
C SER A 126 -0.84 15.82 9.57
N LYS A 127 -0.21 14.69 9.28
CA LYS A 127 0.33 14.39 7.95
C LYS A 127 -0.76 14.44 6.87
N ILE A 128 -0.40 15.04 5.75
CA ILE A 128 -1.14 14.88 4.51
C ILE A 128 -0.91 13.44 4.04
N THR A 129 -2.00 12.70 3.86
CA THR A 129 -1.97 11.30 3.39
C THR A 129 -2.38 11.21 1.92
N GLU A 130 -2.14 10.05 1.30
CA GLU A 130 -2.58 9.78 -0.08
C GLU A 130 -4.08 10.06 -0.26
N HIS A 131 -4.89 9.69 0.74
CA HIS A 131 -6.33 9.91 0.73
C HIS A 131 -6.69 11.39 0.60
N LYS A 132 -6.04 12.25 1.40
CA LYS A 132 -6.31 13.70 1.40
C LYS A 132 -5.96 14.33 0.06
N VAL A 133 -4.79 14.00 -0.50
CA VAL A 133 -4.37 14.53 -1.81
C VAL A 133 -5.32 14.08 -2.93
N ILE A 134 -5.69 12.81 -2.94
CA ILE A 134 -6.61 12.28 -3.96
C ILE A 134 -8.00 12.91 -3.83
N ASN A 135 -8.49 13.10 -2.61
CA ASN A 135 -9.77 13.75 -2.38
C ASN A 135 -9.75 15.19 -2.87
N VAL A 136 -8.72 15.98 -2.54
CA VAL A 136 -8.55 17.34 -3.09
C VAL A 136 -8.67 17.34 -4.62
N ILE A 137 -7.95 16.45 -5.31
CA ILE A 137 -7.97 16.37 -6.79
C ILE A 137 -9.36 16.02 -7.32
N LYS A 138 -10.13 15.18 -6.62
CA LYS A 138 -11.43 14.68 -7.08
C LYS A 138 -12.61 15.58 -6.71
N GLU A 139 -12.51 16.25 -5.57
CA GLU A 139 -13.61 16.92 -4.88
C GLU A 139 -13.56 18.44 -5.06
N VAL A 140 -12.37 19.04 -5.05
CA VAL A 140 -12.21 20.49 -5.17
C VAL A 140 -12.35 20.89 -6.64
N LYS A 141 -13.44 21.60 -6.95
CA LYS A 141 -13.78 22.02 -8.32
C LYS A 141 -14.27 23.46 -8.32
N GLU A 142 -13.84 24.21 -9.32
CA GLU A 142 -14.33 25.55 -9.62
C GLU A 142 -14.94 25.57 -11.02
N ILE A 143 -16.08 26.24 -11.16
CA ILE A 143 -16.80 26.41 -12.41
C ILE A 143 -16.63 27.86 -12.84
N GLU A 144 -16.08 28.08 -14.03
CA GLU A 144 -15.96 29.41 -14.61
C GLU A 144 -17.08 29.62 -15.65
N VAL A 145 -17.86 30.68 -15.48
CA VAL A 145 -18.97 31.04 -16.38
C VAL A 145 -18.53 32.13 -17.34
N PHE A 146 -18.65 31.87 -18.64
CA PHE A 146 -18.30 32.79 -19.71
C PHE A 146 -19.55 33.19 -20.51
N VAL A 147 -19.72 34.48 -20.79
CA VAL A 147 -20.71 34.98 -21.75
C VAL A 147 -19.98 35.92 -22.71
N ASN A 148 -20.25 35.78 -24.01
CA ASN A 148 -19.55 36.53 -25.06
C ASN A 148 -18.01 36.44 -24.96
N LYS A 149 -17.49 35.28 -24.54
CA LYS A 149 -16.04 35.03 -24.29
C LYS A 149 -15.44 35.86 -23.16
N GLN A 150 -16.23 36.58 -22.38
CA GLN A 150 -15.80 37.26 -21.17
C GLN A 150 -16.17 36.41 -19.95
N LYS A 151 -15.19 36.20 -19.06
CA LYS A 151 -15.39 35.53 -17.79
C LYS A 151 -16.23 36.44 -16.90
N ILE A 152 -17.41 35.98 -16.49
CA ILE A 152 -18.30 36.76 -15.63
C ILE A 152 -18.12 36.34 -14.18
N GLU A 153 -18.12 35.04 -13.90
CA GLU A 153 -18.13 34.53 -12.53
C GLU A 153 -17.32 33.25 -12.39
N THR A 154 -16.80 33.02 -11.18
CA THR A 154 -16.25 31.74 -10.75
C THR A 154 -17.05 31.25 -9.55
N ILE A 155 -17.60 30.04 -9.68
CA ILE A 155 -18.40 29.39 -8.65
C ILE A 155 -17.59 28.23 -8.08
N GLN A 156 -17.33 28.24 -6.78
CA GLN A 156 -16.71 27.13 -6.08
C GLN A 156 -17.77 26.08 -5.74
N VAL A 157 -17.53 24.83 -6.13
CA VAL A 157 -18.41 23.72 -5.77
C VAL A 157 -18.10 23.31 -4.34
N TYR A 158 -18.96 23.73 -3.41
CA TYR A 158 -18.79 23.49 -1.98
C TYR A 158 -20.06 22.90 -1.35
N ASN A 159 -19.86 21.96 -0.44
CA ASN A 159 -20.86 21.49 0.53
C ASN A 159 -20.13 21.09 1.82
N ASP A 160 -20.88 20.83 2.90
CA ASP A 160 -20.31 20.50 4.22
C ASP A 160 -19.42 19.25 4.20
N GLU A 161 -19.72 18.27 3.34
CA GLU A 161 -18.92 17.04 3.19
C GLU A 161 -17.54 17.32 2.55
N LEU A 162 -17.42 18.37 1.73
CA LEU A 162 -16.17 18.75 1.05
C LEU A 162 -15.27 19.66 1.90
N GLN A 163 -15.68 20.02 3.13
CA GLN A 163 -14.96 20.98 3.96
C GLN A 163 -13.50 20.57 4.20
N GLU A 164 -13.23 19.31 4.52
CA GLU A 164 -11.85 18.82 4.77
C GLU A 164 -10.97 18.93 3.50
N SER A 165 -11.55 18.63 2.33
CA SER A 165 -10.86 18.70 1.05
C SER A 165 -10.53 20.13 0.67
N TRP A 166 -11.47 21.07 0.87
CA TRP A 166 -11.21 22.49 0.67
C TRP A 166 -10.17 23.04 1.65
N GLN A 167 -10.19 22.66 2.93
CA GLN A 167 -9.15 23.04 3.90
C GLN A 167 -7.77 22.54 3.48
N THR A 168 -7.68 21.27 3.06
CA THR A 168 -6.43 20.67 2.57
C THR A 168 -5.94 21.43 1.33
N TYR A 169 -6.84 21.77 0.40
CA TYR A 169 -6.51 22.56 -0.78
C TYR A 169 -5.93 23.94 -0.42
N GLN A 170 -6.52 24.65 0.54
CA GLN A 170 -6.02 25.96 0.96
C GLN A 170 -4.59 25.87 1.51
N ILE A 171 -4.28 24.85 2.31
CA ILE A 171 -2.93 24.60 2.82
C ILE A 171 -1.95 24.38 1.65
N LEU A 172 -2.36 23.59 0.64
CA LEU A 172 -1.53 23.34 -0.54
C LEU A 172 -1.32 24.60 -1.37
N LEU A 173 -2.37 25.41 -1.55
CA LEU A 173 -2.31 26.66 -2.30
C LEU A 173 -1.38 27.67 -1.63
N GLU A 174 -1.45 27.81 -0.30
CA GLU A 174 -0.56 28.69 0.47
C GLU A 174 0.91 28.27 0.29
N LEU A 175 1.20 26.96 0.33
CA LEU A 175 2.55 26.47 0.11
C LEU A 175 3.05 26.76 -1.30
N LEU A 176 2.24 26.47 -2.33
CA LEU A 176 2.61 26.68 -3.73
C LEU A 176 2.76 28.17 -4.10
N THR A 177 1.99 29.05 -3.46
CA THR A 177 2.07 30.50 -3.69
C THR A 177 3.30 31.11 -3.01
N LYS A 178 3.65 30.68 -1.80
CA LYS A 178 4.90 31.11 -1.14
C LYS A 178 6.15 30.77 -1.96
N GLU A 179 6.17 29.62 -2.63
CA GLU A 179 7.30 29.21 -3.47
C GLU A 179 7.42 29.98 -4.79
N LYS A 180 6.33 30.53 -5.33
CA LYS A 180 6.39 31.37 -6.54
C LYS A 180 6.98 32.77 -6.30
N VAL A 181 7.07 33.17 -5.03
CA VAL A 181 7.58 34.50 -4.62
C VAL A 181 9.08 34.44 -4.27
N THR A 182 9.71 33.26 -4.34
CA THR A 182 11.15 33.04 -4.10
C THR A 182 11.84 32.63 -5.38
#